data_AF-A0A2D8Q9L3-F1
#
_entry.id   AF-A0A2D8Q9L3-F1
#
_cell.length_a   1.000
_cell.length_b   1.000
_cell.length_c   1.000
_cell.angle_alpha   90.00
_cell.angle_beta   90.00
_cell.angle_gamma   90.00
#
_symmetry.space_group_name_H-M   'P 1'
#
loop_
_entity.id
_entity.type
_entity.pdbx_description
1 polymer ?
#
loop_
_entity_poly.entity_id
_entity_poly.type
_entity_poly.pdbx_seq_one_letter_code
_entity_poly.pdbx_strand_id
1 'polypeptide(L)'
;MPGLPQVLLVRPEGDALTAAAWRTGLAAVTAAPPIEVTASDLPGRLADHPGLLIVMPLRRPLTAAEDEIRALLGRLPARRLLVVAAEGDRPPAVLAAGLLAAGAAGVLDDPGTPEALFAAVARSLLRIADGGRVLPDQPEAQGPGAELAGRIAAEIAAIGWRRPAADEDDPEPVS
;
A
#
# COMPACT_ATOMS: atom_id res chain seq x y z
N MET A 1 -1.55 -16.27 -15.84
CA MET A 1 -0.61 -15.15 -16.01
C MET A 1 0.25 -15.06 -14.75
N PRO A 2 1.53 -14.64 -14.81
CA PRO A 2 2.29 -14.40 -13.58
C PRO A 2 1.66 -13.21 -12.85
N GLY A 3 1.30 -13.40 -11.57
CA GLY A 3 0.85 -12.31 -10.69
C GLY A 3 1.95 -11.27 -10.47
N LEU A 4 1.61 -10.16 -9.81
CA LEU A 4 2.60 -9.16 -9.38
C LEU A 4 3.72 -9.79 -8.54
N PRO A 5 4.94 -9.27 -8.54
CA PRO A 5 5.97 -9.71 -7.59
C PRO A 5 5.45 -9.73 -6.14
N GLN A 6 5.94 -10.70 -5.36
CA GLN A 6 5.66 -10.79 -3.94
C GLN A 6 6.05 -9.49 -3.21
N VAL A 7 5.34 -9.15 -2.14
CA VAL A 7 5.61 -7.95 -1.33
C VAL A 7 5.86 -8.32 0.14
N LEU A 8 6.58 -7.45 0.84
CA LEU A 8 6.62 -7.43 2.30
C LEU A 8 5.45 -6.58 2.81
N LEU A 9 4.59 -7.17 3.63
CA LEU A 9 3.45 -6.48 4.23
C LEU A 9 3.72 -6.25 5.72
N VAL A 10 3.91 -5.00 6.11
CA VAL A 10 3.91 -4.64 7.54
C VAL A 10 2.47 -4.69 8.02
N ARG A 11 2.21 -5.49 9.05
CA ARG A 11 0.87 -5.64 9.59
C ARG A 11 0.36 -4.31 10.17
N PRO A 12 -0.87 -3.88 9.85
CA PRO A 12 -1.53 -2.83 10.61
C PRO A 12 -1.82 -3.36 12.02
N GLU A 13 -1.10 -2.82 13.00
CA GLU A 13 -1.24 -3.18 14.40
C GLU A 13 -2.56 -2.61 14.95
N GLY A 14 -3.30 -3.42 15.71
CA GLY A 14 -4.57 -3.00 16.33
C GLY A 14 -5.81 -3.12 15.44
N ASP A 15 -5.67 -3.47 14.17
CA ASP A 15 -6.80 -3.66 13.25
C ASP A 15 -6.70 -5.00 12.49
N ALA A 16 -7.32 -6.03 13.07
CA ALA A 16 -7.31 -7.38 12.51
C ALA A 16 -8.10 -7.49 11.21
N LEU A 17 -9.14 -6.67 11.02
CA LEU A 17 -10.00 -6.71 9.84
C LEU A 17 -9.27 -6.10 8.64
N THR A 18 -8.66 -4.92 8.82
CA THR A 18 -7.82 -4.29 7.79
C THR A 18 -6.61 -5.17 7.45
N ALA A 19 -5.95 -5.77 8.46
CA ALA A 19 -4.86 -6.72 8.22
C ALA A 19 -5.31 -7.90 7.35
N ALA A 20 -6.46 -8.50 7.67
CA ALA A 20 -7.01 -9.63 6.91
C ALA A 20 -7.40 -9.22 5.48
N ALA A 21 -8.00 -8.05 5.30
CA ALA A 21 -8.39 -7.51 4.00
C ALA A 21 -7.16 -7.28 3.10
N TRP A 22 -6.12 -6.62 3.63
CA TRP A 22 -4.88 -6.36 2.90
C TRP A 22 -4.17 -7.64 2.49
N ARG A 23 -4.03 -8.58 3.43
CA ARG A 23 -3.42 -9.88 3.16
C ARG A 23 -4.16 -10.66 2.08
N THR A 24 -5.49 -10.76 2.21
CA THR A 24 -6.33 -11.52 1.27
C THR A 24 -6.26 -10.91 -0.13
N GLY A 25 -6.39 -9.60 -0.20
CA GLY A 25 -6.39 -8.88 -1.45
C GLY A 25 -5.02 -8.88 -2.14
N LEU A 26 -3.92 -8.69 -1.39
CA LEU A 26 -2.57 -8.80 -1.96
C LEU A 26 -2.28 -10.22 -2.44
N ALA A 27 -2.66 -11.25 -1.67
CA ALA A 27 -2.48 -12.65 -2.06
C ALA A 27 -3.23 -13.02 -3.35
N ALA A 28 -4.33 -12.33 -3.67
CA ALA A 28 -5.08 -12.53 -4.91
C ALA A 28 -4.37 -11.97 -6.15
N VAL A 29 -3.46 -10.99 -5.99
CA VAL A 29 -2.86 -10.25 -7.11
C VAL A 29 -1.35 -10.49 -7.26
N THR A 30 -0.68 -11.00 -6.24
CA THR A 30 0.74 -11.34 -6.28
C THR A 30 0.99 -12.79 -6.71
N ALA A 31 2.18 -13.06 -7.25
CA ALA A 31 2.63 -14.37 -7.70
C ALA A 31 2.87 -15.36 -6.54
N ALA A 32 3.07 -14.83 -5.33
CA ALA A 32 3.15 -15.57 -4.08
C ALA A 32 2.47 -14.76 -2.97
N PRO A 33 1.94 -15.40 -1.91
CA PRO A 33 1.33 -14.68 -0.78
C PRO A 33 2.28 -13.64 -0.18
N PRO A 34 1.79 -12.48 0.31
CA PRO A 34 2.64 -11.47 0.94
C PRO A 34 3.36 -12.05 2.16
N ILE A 35 4.60 -11.60 2.38
CA ILE A 35 5.37 -11.94 3.59
C ILE A 35 4.98 -10.95 4.67
N GLU A 36 4.22 -11.41 5.66
CA GLU A 36 3.76 -10.58 6.77
C GLU A 36 4.85 -10.41 7.81
N VAL A 37 5.05 -9.16 8.24
CA VAL A 37 6.03 -8.78 9.28
C VAL A 37 5.41 -7.79 10.25
N THR A 38 5.87 -7.79 11.49
CA THR A 38 5.57 -6.70 12.43
C THR A 38 6.46 -5.50 12.13
N ALA A 39 6.10 -4.31 12.61
CA ALA A 39 6.96 -3.14 12.44
C ALA A 39 8.32 -3.32 13.13
N SER A 40 8.35 -4.01 14.28
CA SER A 40 9.59 -4.32 15.01
C SER A 40 10.47 -5.34 14.29
N ASP A 41 9.89 -6.29 13.57
CA ASP A 41 10.66 -7.33 12.85
C ASP A 41 11.16 -6.85 11.49
N LEU A 42 10.59 -5.76 10.96
CA LEU A 42 10.91 -5.25 9.62
C LEU A 42 12.41 -5.07 9.40
N PRO A 43 13.20 -4.40 10.29
CA PRO A 43 14.63 -4.23 10.07
C PRO A 43 15.41 -5.53 9.87
N GLY A 44 15.04 -6.60 10.59
CA GLY A 44 15.67 -7.92 10.43
C GLY A 44 15.29 -8.59 9.11
N ARG A 45 14.04 -8.43 8.67
CA ARG A 45 13.51 -9.05 7.45
C ARG A 45 13.96 -8.39 6.15
N LEU A 46 14.43 -7.14 6.21
CA LEU A 46 14.96 -6.44 5.02
C LEU A 46 16.21 -7.12 4.44
N ALA A 47 17.04 -7.73 5.30
CA ALA A 47 18.25 -8.43 4.87
C ALA A 47 17.94 -9.68 4.02
N ASP A 48 16.87 -10.40 4.38
CA ASP A 48 16.42 -11.60 3.68
C ASP A 48 15.72 -11.28 2.36
N HIS A 49 15.14 -10.08 2.26
CA HIS A 49 14.28 -9.67 1.15
C HIS A 49 14.70 -8.32 0.56
N PRO A 50 15.97 -8.16 0.14
CA PRO A 50 16.51 -6.90 -0.32
C PRO A 50 16.01 -6.54 -1.71
N GLY A 51 15.03 -7.25 -2.30
CA GLY A 51 14.39 -7.01 -3.61
C GLY A 51 12.88 -6.63 -3.58
N LEU A 52 12.17 -6.89 -2.47
CA LEU A 52 10.72 -6.71 -2.39
C LEU A 52 10.28 -5.26 -2.09
N LEU A 53 9.11 -4.88 -2.60
CA LEU A 53 8.38 -3.69 -2.17
C LEU A 53 7.83 -3.91 -0.77
N ILE A 54 7.96 -2.91 0.09
CA ILE A 54 7.42 -2.88 1.44
C ILE A 54 6.14 -2.07 1.40
N VAL A 55 5.03 -2.67 1.83
CA VAL A 55 3.75 -1.99 2.06
C VAL A 55 3.62 -1.77 3.56
N MET A 56 3.63 -0.52 3.99
CA MET A 56 3.64 -0.15 5.40
C MET A 56 2.47 0.79 5.75
N PRO A 57 1.68 0.48 6.78
CA PRO A 57 0.66 1.39 7.27
C PRO A 57 1.31 2.61 7.95
N LEU A 58 0.73 3.78 7.74
CA LEU A 58 1.08 4.99 8.47
C LEU A 58 0.50 4.90 9.88
N ARG A 59 1.36 4.98 10.90
CA ARG A 59 0.95 4.84 12.31
C ARG A 59 0.69 6.19 12.96
N ARG A 60 -0.16 6.21 13.99
CA ARG A 60 -0.32 7.35 14.91
C ARG A 60 0.64 7.20 16.10
N PRO A 61 1.16 8.30 16.67
CA PRO A 61 1.07 9.68 16.18
C PRO A 61 1.96 9.93 14.94
N LEU A 62 1.51 10.80 14.03
CA LEU A 62 2.13 10.99 12.71
C LEU A 62 3.59 11.46 12.76
N THR A 63 3.97 12.25 13.77
CA THR A 63 5.35 12.75 13.92
C THR A 63 6.34 11.62 14.20
N ALA A 64 5.98 10.70 15.10
CA ALA A 64 6.81 9.52 15.39
C ALA A 64 6.89 8.60 14.16
N ALA A 65 5.77 8.41 13.44
CA ALA A 65 5.75 7.62 12.23
C ALA A 65 6.61 8.23 11.11
N GLU A 66 6.67 9.56 10.99
CA GLU A 66 7.53 10.23 10.01
C GLU A 66 9.01 9.94 10.27
N ASP A 67 9.48 10.10 11.50
CA ASP A 67 10.88 9.87 11.87
C ASP A 67 11.30 8.41 11.63
N GLU A 68 10.43 7.47 12.01
CA GLU A 68 10.63 6.04 11.75
C GLU A 68 10.71 5.73 10.25
N ILE A 69 9.78 6.29 9.46
CA ILE A 69 9.75 6.09 8.01
C ILE A 69 11.00 6.70 7.35
N ARG A 70 11.42 7.91 7.76
CA ARG A 70 12.64 8.54 7.25
C ARG A 70 13.89 7.72 7.60
N ALA A 71 13.98 7.21 8.84
CA ALA A 71 15.07 6.35 9.27
C ALA A 71 15.12 5.03 8.47
N LEU A 72 13.95 4.47 8.17
CA LEU A 72 13.80 3.30 7.32
C LEU A 72 14.25 3.59 5.88
N LEU A 73 13.77 4.69 5.28
CA LEU A 73 14.13 5.10 3.92
C LEU A 73 15.65 5.30 3.75
N GLY A 74 16.35 5.81 4.77
CA GLY A 74 17.81 5.95 4.75
C GLY A 74 18.58 4.62 4.67
N ARG A 75 17.93 3.48 4.94
CA ARG A 75 18.52 2.13 4.90
C ARG A 75 18.08 1.31 3.70
N LEU A 76 17.07 1.78 2.98
CA LEU A 76 16.48 1.07 1.85
C LEU A 76 17.07 1.59 0.53
N PRO A 77 17.20 0.72 -0.49
CA PRO A 77 17.28 1.22 -1.85
C PRO A 77 16.05 2.10 -2.13
N ALA A 78 16.26 3.23 -2.79
CA ALA A 78 15.19 4.20 -3.03
C ALA A 78 13.95 3.55 -3.69
N ARG A 79 12.77 4.07 -3.36
CA ARG A 79 11.46 3.76 -3.97
C ARG A 79 10.93 2.37 -3.67
N ARG A 80 11.19 1.88 -2.46
CA ARG A 80 10.80 0.52 -2.04
C ARG A 80 9.85 0.46 -0.87
N LEU A 81 9.38 1.62 -0.45
CA LEU A 81 8.43 1.76 0.62
C LEU A 81 7.17 2.46 0.11
N LEU A 82 6.07 1.73 0.05
CA LEU A 82 4.74 2.30 -0.13
C LEU A 82 4.13 2.50 1.26
N VAL A 83 3.89 3.76 1.62
CA VAL A 83 3.22 4.12 2.87
C VAL A 83 1.73 4.22 2.60
N VAL A 84 0.90 3.61 3.47
CA VAL A 84 -0.56 3.56 3.29
C VAL A 84 -1.22 4.15 4.53
N ALA A 85 -1.94 5.25 4.37
CA ALA A 85 -2.71 5.84 5.45
C ALA A 85 -4.02 5.06 5.66
N ALA A 86 -4.44 4.95 6.91
CA ALA A 86 -5.74 4.39 7.25
C ALA A 86 -6.88 5.35 6.84
N GLU A 87 -8.10 4.82 6.80
CA GLU A 87 -9.32 5.59 6.55
C GLU A 87 -9.48 6.70 7.60
N GLY A 88 -9.80 7.91 7.13
CA GLY A 88 -9.90 9.11 7.98
C GLY A 88 -8.55 9.68 8.47
N ASP A 89 -7.44 8.99 8.22
CA ASP A 89 -6.10 9.33 8.73
C ASP A 89 -5.18 9.94 7.66
N ARG A 90 -5.77 10.77 6.79
CA ARG A 90 -5.06 11.42 5.68
C ARG A 90 -3.83 12.20 6.19
N PRO A 91 -2.61 11.86 5.73
CA PRO A 91 -1.42 12.61 6.11
C PRO A 91 -1.51 14.05 5.59
N PRO A 92 -1.02 15.04 6.35
CA PRO A 92 -0.83 16.38 5.83
C PRO A 92 -0.02 16.34 4.53
N ALA A 93 -0.38 17.16 3.53
CA ALA A 93 0.30 17.17 2.23
C ALA A 93 1.82 17.37 2.35
N VAL A 94 2.26 18.15 3.35
CA VAL A 94 3.68 18.37 3.66
C VAL A 94 4.38 17.07 4.08
N LEU A 95 3.72 16.24 4.89
CA LEU A 95 4.22 14.93 5.30
C LEU A 95 4.32 14.02 4.08
N ALA A 96 3.26 13.89 3.30
CA ALA A 96 3.25 13.05 2.10
C ALA A 96 4.36 13.46 1.11
N ALA A 97 4.51 14.75 0.84
CA ALA A 97 5.58 15.29 0.00
C ALA A 97 6.98 15.04 0.60
N GLY A 98 7.14 15.18 1.92
CA GLY A 98 8.39 14.91 2.63
C GLY A 98 8.82 13.44 2.52
N LEU A 99 7.88 12.51 2.65
CA LEU A 99 8.14 11.07 2.51
C LEU A 99 8.51 10.69 1.07
N LEU A 100 7.84 11.28 0.07
CA LEU A 100 8.19 11.10 -1.33
C LEU A 100 9.59 11.65 -1.64
N ALA A 101 9.92 12.85 -1.14
CA ALA A 101 11.24 13.45 -1.28
C ALA A 101 12.34 12.62 -0.59
N ALA A 102 12.01 11.96 0.52
CA ALA A 102 12.89 11.01 1.21
C ALA A 102 13.05 9.66 0.47
N GLY A 103 12.37 9.47 -0.66
CA GLY A 103 12.53 8.30 -1.51
C GLY A 103 11.49 7.20 -1.30
N ALA A 104 10.35 7.48 -0.67
CA ALA A 104 9.22 6.54 -0.68
C ALA A 104 8.78 6.23 -2.11
N ALA A 105 8.31 5.01 -2.34
CA ALA A 105 7.70 4.59 -3.60
C ALA A 105 6.38 5.35 -3.85
N GLY A 106 5.64 5.62 -2.78
CA GLY A 106 4.36 6.31 -2.80
C GLY A 106 3.85 6.52 -1.39
N VAL A 107 2.93 7.47 -1.26
CA VAL A 107 2.05 7.61 -0.09
C VAL A 107 0.64 7.48 -0.62
N LEU A 108 -0.09 6.48 -0.14
CA LEU A 108 -1.47 6.24 -0.51
C LEU A 108 -2.35 6.78 0.61
N ASP A 109 -3.10 7.83 0.28
CA ASP A 109 -4.17 8.33 1.14
C ASP A 109 -5.33 7.34 1.04
N ASP A 110 -5.74 6.78 2.18
CA ASP A 110 -6.95 5.97 2.37
C ASP A 110 -7.38 5.20 1.12
N PRO A 111 -6.88 3.97 0.90
CA PRO A 111 -7.24 3.23 -0.29
C PRO A 111 -8.76 3.07 -0.44
N GLY A 112 -9.53 3.07 0.66
CA GLY A 112 -10.99 2.89 0.71
C GLY A 112 -11.52 1.59 0.09
N THR A 113 -10.68 0.90 -0.67
CA THR A 113 -10.93 -0.19 -1.59
C THR A 113 -9.62 -0.99 -1.77
N PRO A 114 -9.68 -2.33 -1.75
CA PRO A 114 -8.55 -3.18 -2.12
C PRO A 114 -7.93 -2.79 -3.48
N GLU A 115 -8.76 -2.39 -4.44
CA GLU A 115 -8.38 -2.01 -5.80
C GLU A 115 -7.40 -0.82 -5.83
N ALA A 116 -7.63 0.22 -5.03
CA ALA A 116 -6.74 1.38 -4.96
C ALA A 116 -5.36 0.99 -4.39
N LEU A 117 -5.34 0.11 -3.37
CA LEU A 117 -4.11 -0.46 -2.82
C LEU A 117 -3.36 -1.25 -3.90
N PHE A 118 -4.03 -2.10 -4.67
CA PHE A 118 -3.37 -2.91 -5.70
C PHE A 118 -2.89 -2.09 -6.86
N ALA A 119 -3.65 -1.07 -7.29
CA ALA A 119 -3.20 -0.14 -8.30
C ALA A 119 -1.93 0.60 -7.85
N ALA A 120 -1.86 1.02 -6.58
CA ALA A 120 -0.67 1.67 -6.01
C ALA A 120 0.54 0.72 -5.90
N VAL A 121 0.32 -0.53 -5.48
CA VAL A 121 1.36 -1.57 -5.42
C VAL A 121 1.87 -1.90 -6.82
N ALA A 122 0.98 -2.11 -7.79
CA ALA A 122 1.31 -2.38 -9.19
C ALA A 122 2.17 -1.26 -9.80
N ARG A 123 1.73 0.00 -9.64
CA ARG A 123 2.49 1.18 -10.10
C ARG A 123 3.87 1.26 -9.44
N SER A 124 3.96 0.97 -8.15
CA SER A 124 5.23 0.99 -7.42
C SER A 124 6.19 -0.08 -7.93
N LEU A 125 5.70 -1.30 -8.16
CA LEU A 125 6.52 -2.41 -8.68
C LEU A 125 7.01 -2.15 -10.11
N LEU A 126 6.15 -1.63 -11.00
CA LEU A 126 6.54 -1.23 -12.35
C LEU A 126 7.62 -0.14 -12.33
N ARG A 127 7.45 0.88 -11.46
CA ARG A 127 8.44 1.95 -11.30
C ARG A 127 9.78 1.45 -10.78
N ILE A 128 9.78 0.47 -9.87
CA ILE A 128 11.01 -0.19 -9.40
C ILE A 128 11.67 -0.95 -10.56
N ALA A 129 10.89 -1.71 -11.34
CA ALA A 129 11.39 -2.45 -12.49
C ALA A 129 12.02 -1.54 -13.56
N ASP A 130 11.45 -0.35 -13.77
CA ASP A 130 11.96 0.66 -14.73
C ASP A 130 13.13 1.52 -14.19
N GLY A 131 13.74 1.12 -13.06
CA GLY A 131 14.91 1.79 -12.50
C GLY A 131 14.62 3.19 -11.96
N GLY A 132 13.38 3.48 -11.54
CA GLY A 132 13.04 4.76 -10.95
C GLY A 132 12.89 5.90 -11.96
N ARG A 133 12.57 5.62 -13.23
CA ARG A 133 12.03 6.69 -14.08
C ARG A 133 10.64 7.05 -13.55
N VAL A 134 10.40 8.34 -13.32
CA VAL A 134 9.05 8.85 -13.08
C VAL A 134 8.33 8.65 -14.41
N LEU A 135 7.47 7.65 -14.50
CA LEU A 135 6.40 7.68 -15.51
C LEU A 135 5.73 9.04 -15.27
N PRO A 136 5.68 9.94 -16.27
CA PRO A 136 4.97 11.20 -16.12
C PRO A 136 3.59 10.88 -15.57
N ASP A 137 3.02 11.78 -14.76
CA ASP A 137 1.63 11.68 -14.33
C ASP A 137 0.78 11.51 -15.59
N GLN A 138 0.58 10.26 -15.97
CA GLN A 138 -0.23 9.93 -17.11
C GLN A 138 -1.64 10.22 -16.61
N PRO A 139 -2.42 11.01 -17.35
CA PRO A 139 -3.79 11.25 -16.98
C PRO A 139 -4.43 9.90 -16.70
N GLU A 140 -5.06 9.81 -15.53
CA GLU A 140 -5.66 8.62 -14.96
C GLU A 140 -6.59 7.96 -15.98
N ALA A 141 -6.08 7.08 -16.84
CA ALA A 141 -6.88 6.21 -17.71
C ALA A 141 -6.06 5.31 -18.62
N GLN A 142 -4.82 5.65 -19.04
CA GLN A 142 -4.21 4.96 -20.20
C GLN A 142 -2.72 4.68 -20.03
N GLY A 143 -2.40 3.62 -19.30
CA GLY A 143 -1.04 3.07 -19.23
C GLY A 143 -1.05 1.62 -18.73
N PRO A 144 0.07 0.87 -18.83
CA PRO A 144 0.15 -0.53 -18.43
C PRO A 144 -0.28 -0.79 -16.98
N GLY A 145 -0.04 0.20 -16.09
CA GLY A 145 -0.49 0.15 -14.70
C GLY A 145 -2.01 0.33 -14.53
N ALA A 146 -2.68 1.08 -15.41
CA ALA A 146 -4.13 1.27 -15.39
C ALA A 146 -4.85 0.04 -15.99
N GLU A 147 -4.28 -0.56 -17.03
CA GLU A 147 -4.79 -1.82 -17.59
C GLU A 147 -4.65 -2.97 -16.58
N LEU A 148 -3.53 -3.01 -15.85
CA LEU A 148 -3.32 -3.97 -14.76
C LEU A 148 -4.27 -3.71 -13.58
N ALA A 149 -4.45 -2.45 -13.17
CA ALA A 149 -5.41 -2.08 -12.14
C ALA A 149 -6.86 -2.44 -12.53
N GLY A 150 -7.25 -2.15 -13.78
CA GLY A 150 -8.57 -2.49 -14.31
C GLY A 150 -8.80 -4.01 -14.40
N ARG A 151 -7.77 -4.77 -14.78
CA ARG A 151 -7.81 -6.24 -14.75
C ARG A 151 -7.91 -6.80 -13.33
N ILE A 152 -7.16 -6.24 -12.38
CA ILE A 152 -7.22 -6.63 -10.97
C ILE A 152 -8.62 -6.35 -10.41
N ALA A 153 -9.20 -5.18 -10.69
CA ALA A 153 -10.57 -4.85 -10.30
C ALA A 153 -11.61 -5.82 -10.91
N ALA A 154 -11.42 -6.22 -12.17
CA ALA A 154 -12.29 -7.20 -12.83
C ALA A 154 -12.20 -8.60 -12.19
N GLU A 155 -11.00 -9.04 -11.78
CA GLU A 155 -10.79 -10.33 -11.09
C GLU A 155 -11.39 -10.33 -9.68
N ILE A 156 -11.26 -9.22 -8.94
CA ILE A 156 -11.88 -9.06 -7.61
C ILE A 156 -13.41 -9.07 -7.70
N ALA A 157 -13.96 -8.40 -8.70
CA ALA A 157 -15.40 -8.46 -8.98
C ALA A 157 -15.85 -9.89 -9.34
N ALA A 158 -15.03 -10.65 -10.08
CA ALA A 158 -15.35 -12.01 -10.51
C ALA A 158 -15.38 -13.04 -9.37
N ILE A 159 -14.60 -12.86 -8.30
CA ILE A 159 -14.64 -13.73 -7.10
C ILE A 159 -15.82 -13.38 -6.16
N GLY A 160 -16.68 -12.45 -6.54
CA GLY A 160 -17.87 -12.08 -5.77
C GLY A 160 -17.56 -11.33 -4.48
N TRP A 161 -16.34 -10.82 -4.33
CA TRP A 161 -16.00 -9.97 -3.20
C TRP A 161 -16.88 -8.71 -3.25
N ARG A 162 -17.70 -8.52 -2.22
CA ARG A 162 -18.44 -7.28 -1.99
C ARG A 162 -17.84 -6.60 -0.78
N ARG A 163 -17.62 -5.29 -0.89
CA ARG A 163 -17.33 -4.41 0.25
C ARG A 163 -18.31 -4.78 1.38
N PRO A 164 -17.84 -5.14 2.59
CA PRO A 164 -18.71 -5.07 3.76
C PRO A 164 -19.30 -3.66 3.78
N ALA A 165 -20.60 -3.51 4.05
CA ALA A 165 -21.12 -2.18 4.28
C ALA A 165 -20.20 -1.52 5.31
N ALA A 166 -19.65 -0.34 4.97
CA ALA A 166 -19.12 0.50 6.03
C ALA A 166 -20.30 0.66 6.99
N ASP A 167 -20.12 0.35 8.26
CA ASP A 167 -21.10 0.73 9.27
C ASP A 167 -21.18 2.26 9.18
N GLU A 168 -22.13 2.74 8.39
CA GLU A 168 -22.69 4.07 8.56
C GLU A 168 -23.34 3.97 9.94
N ASP A 169 -22.60 4.39 10.97
CA ASP A 169 -23.19 4.93 12.18
C ASP A 169 -24.05 6.12 11.73
N ASP A 170 -25.23 5.82 11.22
CA ASP A 170 -26.34 6.74 11.08
C ASP A 170 -26.82 7.00 12.51
N PRO A 171 -26.58 8.19 13.09
CA PRO A 171 -27.20 8.50 14.36
C PRO A 171 -28.71 8.53 14.11
N GLU A 172 -29.42 7.49 14.54
CA GLU A 172 -30.87 7.47 14.49
C GLU A 172 -31.41 8.80 15.04
N PRO A 173 -32.32 9.49 14.33
CA PRO A 173 -32.93 10.69 14.86
C PRO A 173 -33.71 10.29 16.11
N VAL A 174 -33.22 10.73 17.26
CA VAL A 174 -33.94 10.71 18.53
C VAL A 174 -35.36 11.22 18.29
N SER A 175 -36.32 10.32 18.47
CA SER A 175 -37.76 10.62 18.51
C SER A 175 -38.20 10.96 19.93
#